data_AF-A0A350QS74-F1
#
_entry.id   AF-A0A350QS74-F1
#
_cell.length_a   1.000
_cell.length_b   1.000
_cell.length_c   1.000
_cell.angle_alpha   90.00
_cell.angle_beta   90.00
_cell.angle_gamma   90.00
#
_symmetry.space_group_name_H-M   'P 1'
#
loop_
_entity.id
_entity.type
_entity.pdbx_description
1 polymer ?
#
loop_
_entity_poly.entity_id
_entity_poly.type
_entity_poly.pdbx_seq_one_letter_code
_entity_poly.pdbx_strand_id
1 'polypeptide(L)'
;MEEIRQMTSAEGNRLFPRAMPGRPQSVVAASLHPHDLRTVRLGRRSSTPMYTLQIAQWGTFGDDSIAYDRCRAQAESMARSLRARGLTAWFSHNDGRSLSSVNIGVFGPDAYDPRSTLFSPEVEVLMQRFPQLQVNGEVLLDPRTGIARTPFLVEVPR
;
A
#
# COMPACT_ATOMS: atom_id res chain seq x y z
N MET A 1 -10.09 18.72 -21.30
CA MET A 1 -10.72 17.47 -20.81
C MET A 1 -11.98 17.10 -21.61
N GLU A 2 -12.69 18.06 -22.21
CA GLU A 2 -13.88 17.81 -23.05
C GLU A 2 -13.56 17.13 -24.40
N GLU A 3 -12.39 17.42 -24.99
CA GLU A 3 -12.08 17.06 -26.38
C GLU A 3 -11.86 15.55 -26.63
N ILE A 4 -11.34 14.79 -25.65
CA ILE A 4 -11.05 13.36 -25.83
C ILE A 4 -12.33 12.51 -25.83
N ARG A 5 -13.41 12.99 -25.20
CA ARG A 5 -14.70 12.29 -25.12
C ARG A 5 -15.47 12.28 -26.45
N GLN A 6 -15.08 13.12 -27.41
CA GLN A 6 -15.78 13.28 -28.68
C GLN A 6 -15.05 12.66 -29.87
N MET A 7 -13.89 12.01 -29.66
CA MET A 7 -13.21 11.31 -30.76
C MET A 7 -14.00 10.06 -31.18
N THR A 8 -14.57 10.14 -32.38
CA THR A 8 -15.24 9.05 -33.10
C THR A 8 -14.33 8.50 -34.19
N SER A 9 -14.41 7.19 -34.47
CA SER A 9 -13.79 6.61 -35.65
C SER A 9 -14.50 7.10 -36.93
N ALA A 10 -13.89 6.89 -38.10
CA ALA A 10 -14.49 7.21 -39.40
C ALA A 10 -15.84 6.49 -39.65
N GLU A 11 -16.16 5.46 -38.87
CA GLU A 11 -17.40 4.68 -38.92
C GLU A 11 -18.43 5.10 -37.85
N GLY A 12 -18.21 6.24 -37.17
CA GLY A 12 -19.17 6.82 -36.22
C GLY A 12 -19.18 6.21 -34.81
N ASN A 13 -18.30 5.24 -34.54
CA ASN A 13 -18.20 4.63 -33.21
C ASN A 13 -17.30 5.46 -32.27
N ARG A 14 -17.75 5.67 -31.04
CA ARG A 14 -16.94 6.33 -29.99
C ARG A 14 -15.72 5.46 -29.67
N LEU A 15 -14.52 6.02 -29.79
CA LEU A 15 -13.28 5.29 -29.54
C LEU A 15 -13.10 4.95 -28.04
N PHE A 16 -13.72 5.71 -27.14
CA PHE A 16 -13.61 5.51 -25.68
C PHE A 16 -14.97 5.59 -24.98
N PRO A 17 -15.84 4.56 -25.09
CA PRO A 17 -17.19 4.58 -24.51
C PRO A 17 -17.20 4.56 -22.97
N ARG A 18 -16.09 4.22 -22.32
CA ARG A 18 -15.87 4.32 -20.87
C ARG A 18 -14.46 4.85 -20.56
N ALA A 19 -14.23 6.14 -20.81
CA ALA A 19 -13.09 6.82 -20.21
C ALA A 19 -13.38 7.06 -18.72
N MET A 20 -12.94 6.15 -17.84
CA MET A 20 -12.83 6.44 -16.42
C MET A 20 -11.67 7.43 -16.22
N PRO A 21 -11.85 8.55 -15.50
CA PRO A 21 -10.72 9.37 -15.11
C PRO A 21 -9.83 8.55 -14.17
N GLY A 22 -8.73 8.02 -14.70
CA GLY A 22 -7.63 7.57 -13.87
C GLY A 22 -7.09 8.80 -13.16
N ARG A 23 -7.06 8.78 -11.82
CA ARG A 23 -6.39 9.84 -11.06
C ARG A 23 -4.94 9.85 -11.54
N PRO A 24 -4.42 10.97 -12.08
CA PRO A 24 -3.00 11.05 -12.37
C PRO A 24 -2.27 10.74 -11.07
N GLN A 25 -1.31 9.81 -11.13
CA GLN A 25 -0.41 9.60 -10.01
C GLN A 25 0.14 10.98 -9.66
N SER A 26 -0.05 11.41 -8.42
CA SER A 26 0.62 12.58 -7.88
C SER A 26 2.10 12.23 -7.79
N VAL A 27 2.78 12.24 -8.93
CA VAL A 27 4.23 12.15 -9.02
C VAL A 27 4.72 13.55 -8.69
N VAL A 28 4.65 13.91 -7.40
CA VAL A 28 5.65 14.83 -6.91
C VAL A 28 6.94 14.02 -6.97
N ALA A 29 7.68 14.18 -8.08
CA ALA A 29 9.04 13.67 -8.27
C ALA A 29 10.02 14.38 -7.33
N ALA A 30 9.62 14.65 -6.08
CA ALA A 30 10.58 14.75 -5.00
C ALA A 30 11.30 13.40 -4.97
N SER A 31 12.63 13.45 -4.87
CA SER A 31 13.47 12.27 -4.69
C SER A 31 12.80 11.32 -3.70
N LEU A 32 12.26 10.21 -4.20
CA LEU A 32 11.56 9.25 -3.36
C LEU A 32 12.55 8.78 -2.29
N HIS A 33 12.10 8.78 -1.04
CA HIS A 33 12.95 8.32 0.05
C HIS A 33 13.38 6.87 -0.23
N PRO A 34 14.64 6.47 0.04
CA PRO A 34 15.16 5.14 -0.34
C PRO A 34 14.39 3.94 0.23
N HIS A 35 13.57 4.18 1.25
CA HIS A 35 12.72 3.16 1.92
C HIS A 35 11.22 3.41 1.76
N ASP A 36 10.85 4.32 0.85
CA ASP A 36 9.48 4.41 0.35
C ASP A 36 9.21 3.19 -0.54
N LEU A 37 8.09 2.51 -0.31
CA LEU A 37 7.71 1.28 -1.00
C LEU A 37 7.66 1.45 -2.54
N ARG A 38 7.40 2.66 -3.05
CA ARG A 38 7.42 2.95 -4.50
C ARG A 38 8.81 2.76 -5.12
N THR A 39 9.88 2.95 -4.35
CA THR A 39 11.25 2.75 -4.85
C THR A 39 11.54 1.30 -5.26
N VAL A 40 10.83 0.33 -4.67
CA VAL A 40 10.92 -1.09 -5.02
C VAL A 40 10.56 -1.34 -6.49
N ARG A 41 9.64 -0.54 -7.05
CA ARG A 41 9.22 -0.68 -8.46
C ARG A 41 10.03 0.14 -9.44
N LEU A 42 10.65 1.24 -9.00
CA LEU A 42 11.48 2.07 -9.88
C LEU A 42 12.65 1.27 -10.51
N GLY A 43 13.16 0.25 -9.82
CA GLY A 43 14.19 -0.65 -10.33
C GLY A 43 13.69 -1.87 -11.12
N ARG A 44 12.38 -2.11 -11.20
CA ARG A 44 11.79 -3.34 -11.74
C ARG A 44 10.80 -3.02 -12.86
N ARG A 45 11.23 -3.20 -14.12
CA ARG A 45 10.40 -3.04 -15.33
C ARG A 45 9.33 -4.14 -15.51
N SER A 46 9.07 -4.96 -14.49
CA SER A 46 8.20 -6.12 -14.61
C SER A 46 6.73 -5.77 -14.40
N SER A 47 5.87 -6.29 -15.29
CA SER A 47 4.41 -6.28 -15.15
C SER A 47 3.91 -7.28 -14.10
N THR A 48 4.79 -8.12 -13.56
CA THR A 48 4.48 -9.10 -12.53
C THR A 48 3.98 -8.43 -11.25
N PRO A 49 2.86 -8.90 -10.65
CA PRO A 49 2.41 -8.38 -9.37
C PRO A 49 3.42 -8.69 -8.28
N MET A 50 3.57 -7.76 -7.34
CA MET A 50 4.43 -7.89 -6.18
C MET A 50 3.61 -7.57 -4.96
N TYR A 51 3.82 -8.31 -3.88
CA TYR A 51 3.07 -8.16 -2.64
C TYR A 51 3.98 -7.76 -1.48
N THR A 52 3.41 -7.14 -0.46
CA THR A 52 4.07 -6.87 0.81
C THR A 52 3.08 -7.07 1.95
N LEU A 53 3.56 -7.44 3.14
CA LEU A 53 2.72 -7.63 4.31
C LEU A 53 2.51 -6.28 5.01
N GLN A 54 1.30 -5.75 4.99
CA GLN A 54 0.96 -4.52 5.72
C GLN A 54 0.70 -4.85 7.19
N ILE A 55 1.50 -4.28 8.08
CA ILE A 55 1.42 -4.54 9.53
C ILE A 55 0.90 -3.36 10.34
N ALA A 56 0.94 -2.15 9.79
CA ALA A 56 0.41 -0.97 10.46
C ALA A 56 -0.03 0.11 9.47
N GLN A 57 -0.92 1.00 9.93
CA GLN A 57 -1.39 2.16 9.20
C GLN A 57 -1.54 3.37 10.13
N TRP A 58 -1.03 4.52 9.71
CA TRP A 58 -1.31 5.82 10.31
C TRP A 58 -2.22 6.63 9.40
N GLY A 59 -3.11 7.38 10.01
CA GLY A 59 -4.07 8.20 9.28
C GLY A 59 -4.78 9.18 10.17
N THR A 60 -5.29 10.24 9.57
CA THR A 60 -6.18 11.16 10.27
C THR A 60 -7.57 10.57 10.42
N PHE A 61 -8.01 9.71 9.48
CA PHE A 61 -9.35 9.07 9.49
C PHE A 61 -10.52 10.06 9.64
N GLY A 62 -10.32 11.31 9.18
CA GLY A 62 -11.30 12.39 9.32
C GLY A 62 -11.25 13.14 10.66
N ASP A 63 -10.28 12.83 11.52
CA ASP A 63 -10.00 13.57 12.75
C ASP A 63 -9.03 14.73 12.47
N ASP A 64 -9.54 15.95 12.56
CA ASP A 64 -8.78 17.18 12.35
C ASP A 64 -7.77 17.48 13.47
N SER A 65 -7.86 16.80 14.62
CA SER A 65 -6.88 16.94 15.71
C SER A 65 -5.54 16.25 15.38
N ILE A 66 -5.54 15.35 14.39
CA ILE A 66 -4.37 14.59 13.97
C ILE A 66 -3.76 15.24 12.72
N ALA A 67 -2.60 15.88 12.87
CA ALA A 67 -1.85 16.39 11.72
C ALA A 67 -1.28 15.23 10.88
N TYR A 68 -1.53 15.24 9.56
CA TYR A 68 -1.05 14.18 8.66
C TYR A 68 0.48 14.05 8.63
N ASP A 69 1.23 15.15 8.75
CA ASP A 69 2.69 15.10 8.82
C ASP A 69 3.19 14.28 10.01
N ARG A 70 2.44 14.30 11.14
CA ARG A 70 2.73 13.44 12.28
C ARG A 70 2.51 11.97 11.94
N CYS A 71 1.44 11.65 11.23
CA CYS A 71 1.17 10.29 10.74
C CYS A 71 2.29 9.77 9.84
N ARG A 72 2.81 10.63 8.94
CA ARG A 72 3.96 10.29 8.08
C ARG A 72 5.20 9.99 8.91
N ALA A 73 5.56 10.91 9.82
CA ALA A 73 6.73 10.76 10.68
C ALA A 73 6.67 9.47 11.52
N GLN A 74 5.49 9.09 12.03
CA GLN A 74 5.32 7.87 12.81
C GLN A 74 5.47 6.59 11.97
N ALA A 75 4.89 6.57 10.77
CA ALA A 75 5.08 5.44 9.85
C ALA A 75 6.56 5.27 9.47
N GLU A 76 7.25 6.36 9.13
CA GLU A 76 8.68 6.35 8.83
C GLU A 76 9.53 5.89 10.02
N SER A 77 9.19 6.35 11.23
CA SER A 77 9.85 5.97 12.48
C SER A 77 9.70 4.47 12.78
N MET A 78 8.49 3.91 12.66
CA MET A 78 8.29 2.47 12.83
C MET A 78 9.05 1.67 11.77
N ALA A 79 8.97 2.05 10.50
CA ALA A 79 9.71 1.36 9.43
C ALA A 79 11.22 1.39 9.68
N ARG A 80 11.75 2.52 10.19
CA ARG A 80 13.16 2.65 10.59
C ARG A 80 13.52 1.73 11.76
N SER A 81 12.67 1.65 12.80
CA SER A 81 12.93 0.80 13.96
C SER A 81 12.90 -0.69 13.60
N LEU A 82 12.00 -1.10 12.71
CA LEU A 82 11.95 -2.46 12.18
C LEU A 82 13.22 -2.80 11.38
N ARG A 83 13.70 -1.87 10.54
CA ARG A 83 14.96 -2.04 9.82
C ARG A 83 16.16 -2.14 10.75
N ALA A 84 16.21 -1.34 11.81
CA ALA A 84 17.26 -1.43 12.83
C ALA A 84 17.28 -2.81 13.52
N ARG A 85 16.16 -3.56 13.50
CA ARG A 85 16.04 -4.94 14.01
C ARG A 85 16.32 -6.01 12.93
N GLY A 86 16.85 -5.62 11.77
CA GLY A 86 17.19 -6.52 10.67
C GLY A 86 16.01 -6.94 9.78
N LEU A 87 14.86 -6.27 9.87
CA LEU A 87 13.72 -6.57 9.00
C LEU A 87 13.72 -5.71 7.74
N THR A 88 13.35 -6.29 6.62
CA THR A 88 13.08 -5.55 5.38
C THR A 88 11.75 -4.81 5.51
N ALA A 89 11.75 -3.59 6.05
CA ALA A 89 10.55 -2.79 6.26
C ALA A 89 10.52 -1.53 5.39
N TRP A 90 9.32 -1.17 4.95
CA TRP A 90 9.03 -0.06 4.04
C TRP A 90 7.89 0.78 4.59
N PHE A 91 7.87 2.05 4.21
CA PHE A 91 6.69 2.90 4.40
C PHE A 91 6.08 3.26 3.05
N SER A 92 4.79 3.59 3.02
CA SER A 92 4.11 4.08 1.83
C SER A 92 3.15 5.20 2.22
N HIS A 93 3.23 6.35 1.54
CA HIS A 93 2.33 7.47 1.76
C HIS A 93 1.26 7.53 0.69
N ASN A 94 0.00 7.64 1.13
CA ASN A 94 -1.13 7.96 0.29
C ASN A 94 -1.67 9.34 0.72
N ASP A 95 -1.00 10.38 0.24
CA ASP A 95 -1.33 11.78 0.54
C ASP A 95 -2.78 12.10 0.16
N GLY A 96 -3.27 11.47 -0.92
CA GLY A 96 -4.65 11.63 -1.39
C GLY A 96 -5.73 11.05 -0.48
N ARG A 97 -5.36 10.29 0.55
CA ARG A 97 -6.25 9.77 1.60
C ARG A 97 -5.78 10.16 3.01
N SER A 98 -4.72 10.95 3.13
CA SER A 98 -4.07 11.24 4.41
C SER A 98 -3.74 9.96 5.20
N LEU A 99 -3.25 8.92 4.50
CA LEU A 99 -2.84 7.64 5.08
C LEU A 99 -1.35 7.38 4.85
N SER A 100 -0.71 6.68 5.79
CA SER A 100 0.64 6.15 5.66
C SER A 100 0.66 4.71 6.17
N SER A 101 1.18 3.75 5.40
CA SER A 101 1.27 2.36 5.83
C SER A 101 2.71 1.95 6.10
N VAL A 102 2.88 0.95 6.98
CA VAL A 102 4.16 0.27 7.23
C VAL A 102 4.02 -1.19 6.84
N ASN A 103 4.99 -1.63 6.03
CA ASN A 103 4.93 -2.91 5.34
C ASN A 103 6.25 -3.65 5.51
N ILE A 104 6.20 -4.99 5.52
CA ILE A 104 7.38 -5.85 5.67
C ILE A 104 7.49 -6.79 4.47
N GLY A 105 8.71 -6.93 3.98
CA GLY A 105 9.06 -7.82 2.87
C GLY A 105 8.53 -7.33 1.53
N VAL A 106 8.99 -8.00 0.48
CA VAL A 106 8.51 -7.84 -0.89
C VAL A 106 8.52 -9.23 -1.52
N PHE A 107 7.34 -9.71 -1.89
CA PHE A 107 7.11 -11.07 -2.32
C PHE A 107 6.64 -11.11 -3.78
N GLY A 108 6.91 -12.23 -4.44
CA GLY A 108 6.45 -12.50 -5.80
C GLY A 108 4.96 -12.89 -5.87
N PRO A 109 4.47 -13.26 -7.06
CA PRO A 109 3.08 -13.70 -7.25
C PRO A 109 2.68 -14.93 -6.44
N ASP A 110 3.65 -15.74 -6.03
CA ASP A 110 3.53 -16.97 -5.26
C ASP A 110 3.40 -16.72 -3.74
N ALA A 111 3.38 -15.45 -3.30
CA ALA A 111 3.19 -15.08 -1.90
C ALA A 111 1.89 -15.61 -1.28
N TYR A 112 0.87 -15.80 -2.12
CA TYR A 112 -0.44 -16.32 -1.76
C TYR A 112 -1.01 -17.13 -2.92
N ASP A 113 -1.37 -18.38 -2.69
CA ASP A 113 -2.04 -19.21 -3.68
C ASP A 113 -3.57 -19.14 -3.48
N PRO A 114 -4.32 -18.51 -4.39
CA PRO A 114 -5.77 -18.40 -4.25
C PRO A 114 -6.51 -19.74 -4.40
N ARG A 115 -5.87 -20.79 -4.95
CA ARG A 115 -6.50 -22.11 -5.09
C ARG A 115 -6.47 -22.89 -3.78
N SER A 116 -5.34 -22.89 -3.09
CA SER A 116 -5.17 -23.57 -1.80
C SER A 116 -5.44 -22.68 -0.59
N THR A 117 -5.56 -21.37 -0.81
CA THR A 117 -5.67 -20.31 0.20
C THR A 117 -4.49 -20.22 1.18
N LEU A 118 -3.37 -20.84 0.82
CA LEU A 118 -2.13 -20.84 1.61
C LEU A 118 -1.25 -19.64 1.28
N PHE A 119 -0.53 -19.17 2.30
CA PHE A 119 0.54 -18.20 2.14
C PHE A 119 1.87 -18.92 1.87
N SER A 120 2.80 -18.23 1.22
CA SER A 120 4.18 -18.71 1.17
C SER A 120 4.77 -18.83 2.59
N PRO A 121 5.71 -19.78 2.85
CA PRO A 121 6.27 -19.98 4.18
C PRO A 121 6.89 -18.72 4.79
N GLU A 122 7.51 -17.87 3.97
CA GLU A 122 8.10 -16.59 4.40
C GLU A 122 7.04 -15.61 4.93
N VAL A 123 5.89 -15.55 4.26
CA VAL A 123 4.75 -14.72 4.69
C VAL A 123 4.14 -15.27 5.96
N GLU A 124 3.97 -16.59 6.09
CA GLU A 124 3.44 -17.22 7.30
C GLU A 124 4.29 -16.90 8.53
N VAL A 125 5.61 -17.01 8.43
CA VAL A 125 6.55 -16.67 9.51
C VAL A 125 6.38 -15.20 9.93
N LEU A 126 6.19 -14.29 8.97
CA LEU A 126 5.95 -12.88 9.27
C LEU A 126 4.58 -12.64 9.89
N MET A 127 3.53 -13.31 9.44
CA MET A 127 2.20 -13.21 10.06
C MET A 127 2.20 -13.75 11.49
N GLN A 128 2.97 -14.80 11.78
CA GLN A 128 3.17 -15.29 13.15
C GLN A 128 3.94 -14.28 14.01
N ARG A 129 4.98 -13.64 13.44
CA ARG A 129 5.79 -12.62 14.13
C ARG A 129 5.03 -11.31 14.37
N PHE A 130 4.09 -10.98 13.49
CA PHE A 130 3.25 -9.79 13.54
C PHE A 130 1.78 -10.24 13.50
N PRO A 131 1.21 -10.74 14.61
CA PRO A 131 -0.14 -11.30 14.60
C PRO A 131 -1.24 -10.23 14.56
N GLN A 132 -0.90 -8.97 14.83
CA GLN A 132 -1.86 -7.89 15.03
C GLN A 132 -1.56 -6.69 14.14
N LEU A 133 -2.55 -6.30 13.35
CA LEU A 133 -2.53 -5.08 12.55
C LEU A 133 -2.72 -3.88 13.47
N GLN A 134 -1.88 -2.85 13.29
CA GLN A 134 -2.00 -1.62 14.07
C GLN A 134 -2.58 -0.47 13.26
N VAL A 135 -3.36 0.39 13.91
CA VAL A 135 -3.83 1.67 13.41
C VAL A 135 -3.45 2.77 14.39
N ASN A 136 -2.74 3.80 13.93
CA ASN A 136 -2.22 4.90 14.76
C ASN A 136 -1.40 4.46 15.99
N GLY A 137 -0.78 3.26 15.93
CA GLY A 137 0.01 2.68 17.02
C GLY A 137 -0.77 1.78 17.98
N GLU A 138 -2.08 1.63 17.77
CA GLU A 138 -2.94 0.76 18.57
C GLU A 138 -3.38 -0.46 17.77
N VAL A 139 -3.71 -1.56 18.45
CA VAL A 139 -4.19 -2.76 17.78
C VAL A 139 -5.58 -2.51 17.19
N LEU A 140 -5.74 -2.79 15.89
CA LEU A 140 -7.05 -2.71 15.25
C LEU A 140 -7.91 -3.90 15.68
N LEU A 141 -9.00 -3.62 16.38
CA LEU A 141 -10.00 -4.61 16.75
C LEU A 141 -11.13 -4.66 15.71
N ASP A 142 -11.63 -5.86 15.43
CA ASP A 142 -12.86 -6.02 14.69
C ASP A 142 -14.04 -5.52 15.54
N PRO A 143 -14.86 -4.59 15.04
CA PRO A 143 -15.90 -3.94 15.86
C PRO A 143 -17.05 -4.89 16.24
N ARG A 144 -17.22 -6.02 15.54
CA ARG A 144 -18.28 -6.98 15.84
C ARG A 144 -17.84 -8.03 16.85
N THR A 145 -16.59 -8.45 16.77
CA THR A 145 -16.06 -9.57 17.57
C THR A 145 -15.12 -9.14 18.70
N GLY A 146 -14.57 -7.93 18.64
CA GLY A 146 -13.53 -7.45 19.56
C GLY A 146 -12.16 -8.12 19.37
N ILE A 147 -12.03 -9.01 18.36
CA ILE A 147 -10.80 -9.75 18.10
C ILE A 147 -9.84 -8.87 17.28
N ALA A 148 -8.54 -8.94 17.59
CA ALA A 148 -7.52 -8.23 16.83
C ALA A 148 -7.50 -8.67 15.36
N ARG A 149 -7.46 -7.69 14.46
CA ARG A 149 -7.31 -7.90 13.03
C ARG A 149 -5.88 -8.34 12.75
N THR A 150 -5.71 -9.33 11.87
CA THR A 150 -4.40 -9.79 11.44
C THR A 150 -3.87 -8.92 10.29
N PRO A 151 -2.54 -8.82 10.12
CA PRO A 151 -1.92 -8.27 8.92
C PRO A 151 -2.35 -9.01 7.65
N PHE A 152 -2.26 -8.31 6.52
CA PHE A 152 -2.68 -8.84 5.22
C PHE A 152 -1.73 -8.40 4.11
N LEU A 153 -1.67 -9.19 3.04
CA LEU A 153 -0.90 -8.84 1.86
C LEU A 153 -1.59 -7.74 1.06
N VAL A 154 -0.79 -6.77 0.62
CA VAL A 154 -1.20 -5.71 -0.30
C VAL A 154 -0.27 -5.68 -1.51
N GLU A 155 -0.80 -5.28 -2.67
CA GLU A 155 0.04 -5.08 -3.86
C GLU A 155 0.95 -3.87 -3.66
N VAL A 156 2.22 -4.00 -4.05
CA VAL A 156 3.19 -2.90 -4.08
C VAL A 156 2.73 -1.84 -5.10
N PRO A 157 2.51 -0.57 -4.69
CA PRO A 157 2.00 0.48 -5.57
C PRO A 157 2.88 0.71 -6.80
N ARG A 158 2.24 0.89 -7.97
CA ARG A 158 2.88 1.21 -9.27
C ARG A 158 3.48 2.61 -9.30
#